data_AF-A0A0J5WEX2-F1
#
_entry.id   AF-A0A0J5WEX2-F1
#
_cell.length_a   1.000
_cell.length_b   1.000
_cell.length_c   1.000
_cell.angle_alpha   90.00
_cell.angle_beta   90.00
_cell.angle_gamma   90.00
#
_symmetry.space_group_name_H-M   'P 1'
#
loop_
_entity.id
_entity.type
_entity.pdbx_description
1 polymer ?
#
loop_
_entity_poly.entity_id
_entity_poly.type
_entity_poly.pdbx_seq_one_letter_code
_entity_poly.pdbx_strand_id
1 'polypeptide(L)'
;MNHPSSAPVPPLDATPARALGEFIRAHRERLSPQAVGLPPGPRRRTPGLRREEVAQLCGVSPTWYTWIEQGRPVSASADALARIAVALQLSKAERAYLFELAAQRDPAEPDVAGGDLPPTLAATVAAIATPAYVLDRQWNALAWNAPAAALFSGWLDGEHDRNLLRFTFM
;
A
#
# COMPACT_ATOMS: atom_id res chain seq x y z
N MET A 1 19.54 -22.99 -9.16
CA MET A 1 18.71 -22.08 -9.96
C MET A 1 17.40 -21.88 -9.20
N ASN A 2 17.26 -20.75 -8.49
CA ASN A 2 16.08 -20.43 -7.70
C ASN A 2 14.98 -19.89 -8.61
N HIS A 3 13.81 -20.54 -8.61
CA HIS A 3 12.59 -19.96 -9.18
C HIS A 3 12.09 -18.83 -8.27
N PRO A 4 11.66 -17.68 -8.82
CA PRO A 4 10.88 -16.71 -8.05
C PRO A 4 9.50 -17.32 -7.78
N SER A 5 9.13 -17.39 -6.49
CA SER A 5 7.81 -17.81 -6.06
C SER A 5 6.78 -16.79 -6.57
N SER A 6 5.98 -17.16 -7.57
CA SER A 6 4.86 -16.35 -8.05
C SER A 6 3.79 -16.26 -6.96
N ALA A 7 3.46 -15.04 -6.53
CA ALA A 7 2.30 -14.80 -5.69
C ALA A 7 1.02 -15.26 -6.42
N PRO A 8 0.04 -15.83 -5.71
CA PRO A 8 -1.20 -16.27 -6.33
C PRO A 8 -1.98 -15.06 -6.86
N VAL A 9 -2.31 -15.08 -8.16
CA VAL A 9 -3.22 -14.10 -8.78
C VAL A 9 -4.62 -14.33 -8.20
N PRO A 10 -5.26 -13.34 -7.57
CA PRO A 10 -6.59 -13.50 -7.02
C PRO A 10 -7.61 -13.81 -8.14
N PRO A 11 -8.68 -14.58 -7.86
CA PRO A 11 -9.73 -14.85 -8.84
C PRO A 11 -10.37 -13.54 -9.33
N LEU A 12 -10.71 -13.49 -10.61
CA LEU A 12 -11.25 -12.30 -11.30
C LEU A 12 -12.58 -11.75 -10.69
N ASP A 13 -13.22 -12.50 -9.77
CA ASP A 13 -14.49 -12.13 -9.11
C ASP A 13 -14.36 -11.77 -7.62
N ALA A 14 -13.15 -11.77 -7.05
CA ALA A 14 -12.95 -11.44 -5.64
C ALA A 14 -12.97 -9.92 -5.43
N THR A 15 -13.87 -9.42 -4.57
CA THR A 15 -13.79 -8.02 -4.13
C THR A 15 -12.47 -7.77 -3.40
N PRO A 16 -11.88 -6.56 -3.48
CA PRO A 16 -10.64 -6.25 -2.77
C PRO A 16 -10.68 -6.58 -1.27
N ALA A 17 -11.84 -6.36 -0.64
CA ALA A 17 -12.07 -6.73 0.76
C ALA A 17 -11.99 -8.26 1.01
N ARG A 18 -12.52 -9.09 0.10
CA ARG A 18 -12.40 -10.55 0.20
C ARG A 18 -10.96 -11.02 0.00
N ALA A 19 -10.29 -10.49 -1.01
CA ALA A 19 -8.89 -10.81 -1.26
C ALA A 19 -8.00 -10.42 -0.06
N LEU A 20 -8.25 -9.26 0.56
CA LEU A 20 -7.59 -8.84 1.80
C LEU A 20 -7.84 -9.82 2.95
N GLY A 21 -9.09 -10.23 3.16
CA GLY A 21 -9.45 -11.18 4.21
C GLY A 21 -8.81 -12.55 4.02
N GLU A 22 -8.80 -13.06 2.78
CA GLU A 22 -8.15 -14.32 2.41
C GLU A 22 -6.63 -14.26 2.60
N PHE A 23 -6.01 -13.16 2.19
CA PHE A 23 -4.59 -12.91 2.38
C PHE A 23 -4.21 -12.95 3.87
N ILE A 24 -4.91 -12.18 4.71
CA ILE A 24 -4.68 -12.14 6.16
C ILE A 24 -4.86 -13.54 6.77
N ARG A 25 -5.94 -14.24 6.38
CA ARG A 25 -6.25 -15.59 6.86
C ARG A 25 -5.14 -16.59 6.53
N ALA A 26 -4.66 -16.61 5.28
CA ALA A 26 -3.62 -17.52 4.83
C ALA A 26 -2.32 -17.34 5.63
N HIS A 27 -1.92 -16.09 5.90
CA HIS A 27 -0.72 -15.78 6.67
C HIS A 27 -0.88 -16.13 8.15
N ARG A 28 -2.05 -15.85 8.75
CA ARG A 28 -2.38 -16.26 10.12
C ARG A 28 -2.26 -17.78 10.29
N GLU A 29 -2.81 -18.55 9.35
CA GLU A 29 -2.85 -20.01 9.44
C GLU A 29 -1.47 -20.67 9.23
N ARG A 30 -0.53 -19.96 8.58
CA ARG A 30 0.87 -20.39 8.39
C ARG A 30 1.74 -20.14 9.62
N LEU A 31 1.44 -19.13 10.43
CA LEU A 31 2.30 -18.70 11.54
C LEU A 31 2.03 -19.51 12.81
N SER A 32 3.09 -20.07 13.40
CA SER A 32 2.97 -20.81 14.66
C SER A 32 2.93 -19.84 15.87
N PRO A 33 2.25 -20.19 16.97
CA PRO A 33 2.29 -19.41 18.21
C PRO A 33 3.71 -19.14 18.69
N GLN A 34 4.60 -20.13 18.61
CA GLN A 34 5.97 -19.97 19.08
C GLN A 34 6.76 -18.95 18.26
N ALA A 35 6.50 -18.84 16.96
CA ALA A 35 7.18 -17.88 16.09
C ALA A 35 6.92 -16.41 16.51
N VAL A 36 5.80 -16.15 17.19
CA VAL A 36 5.42 -14.83 17.72
C VAL A 36 5.55 -14.73 19.24
N GLY A 37 6.28 -15.66 19.87
CA GLY A 37 6.53 -15.66 21.32
C GLY A 37 5.34 -16.09 22.18
N LEU A 38 4.29 -16.68 21.59
CA LEU A 38 3.15 -17.22 22.33
C LEU A 38 3.37 -18.69 22.71
N PRO A 39 2.89 -19.13 23.88
CA PRO A 39 3.00 -20.51 24.30
C PRO A 39 2.17 -21.44 23.39
N PRO A 40 2.63 -22.69 23.17
CA PRO A 40 1.81 -23.72 22.55
C PRO A 40 0.66 -24.07 23.50
N GLY A 41 -0.45 -23.36 23.36
CA GLY A 41 -1.67 -23.58 24.13
C GLY A 41 -2.22 -25.01 24.01
N PRO A 42 -3.25 -25.37 24.79
CA PRO A 42 -3.81 -26.73 24.85
C PRO A 42 -4.35 -27.19 23.49
N ARG A 43 -4.47 -28.53 23.28
CA ARG A 43 -4.87 -29.23 22.03
C ARG A 43 -5.59 -28.31 21.03
N ARG A 44 -4.84 -27.81 20.04
CA ARG A 44 -5.33 -26.84 19.05
C ARG A 44 -5.98 -27.58 17.87
N ARG A 45 -7.15 -27.13 17.43
CA ARG A 45 -7.80 -27.58 16.18
C ARG A 45 -7.25 -26.87 14.93
N THR A 46 -6.64 -25.70 15.11
CA THR A 46 -6.08 -24.88 14.03
C THR A 46 -4.55 -24.88 14.16
N PRO A 47 -3.80 -25.22 13.10
CA PRO A 47 -2.33 -25.35 13.17
C PRO A 47 -1.60 -24.02 13.38
N GLY A 48 -2.16 -22.90 12.90
CA GLY A 48 -1.58 -21.56 13.06
C GLY A 48 -2.17 -20.74 14.21
N LEU A 49 -2.00 -19.42 14.11
CA LEU A 49 -2.54 -18.46 15.08
C LEU A 49 -4.07 -18.42 15.07
N ARG A 50 -4.66 -18.21 16.24
CA ARG A 50 -6.09 -17.90 16.41
C ARG A 50 -6.34 -16.43 16.08
N ARG A 51 -7.58 -16.11 15.71
CA ARG A 51 -8.01 -14.72 15.46
C ARG A 51 -7.77 -13.82 16.66
N GLU A 52 -8.07 -14.31 17.85
CA GLU A 52 -7.87 -13.60 19.12
C GLU A 52 -6.39 -13.31 19.39
N GLU A 53 -5.51 -14.26 19.07
CA GLU A 53 -4.06 -14.11 19.24
C GLU A 53 -3.52 -13.01 18.32
N VAL A 54 -3.93 -13.00 17.04
CA VAL A 54 -3.52 -11.92 16.12
C VAL A 54 -4.13 -10.59 16.53
N ALA A 55 -5.41 -10.56 16.90
CA ALA A 55 -6.07 -9.33 17.35
C ALA A 55 -5.35 -8.71 18.54
N GLN A 56 -4.91 -9.54 19.50
CA GLN A 56 -4.11 -9.12 20.64
C GLN A 56 -2.75 -8.56 20.21
N LEU A 57 -2.01 -9.28 19.35
CA LEU A 57 -0.71 -8.82 18.83
C LEU A 57 -0.81 -7.50 18.06
N CYS A 58 -1.91 -7.29 17.36
CA CYS A 58 -2.19 -6.08 16.59
C CYS A 58 -2.79 -4.93 17.40
N GLY A 59 -3.19 -5.16 18.66
CA GLY A 59 -3.91 -4.16 19.47
C GLY A 59 -5.27 -3.75 18.87
N VAL A 60 -6.02 -4.70 18.31
CA VAL A 60 -7.37 -4.48 17.73
C VAL A 60 -8.39 -5.43 18.36
N SER A 61 -9.69 -5.15 18.19
CA SER A 61 -10.71 -6.05 18.73
C SER A 61 -10.79 -7.36 17.93
N PRO A 62 -11.02 -8.53 18.59
CA PRO A 62 -11.19 -9.81 17.89
C PRO A 62 -12.36 -9.81 16.89
N THR A 63 -13.43 -9.08 17.22
CA THR A 63 -14.60 -8.92 16.33
C THR A 63 -14.23 -8.18 15.05
N TRP A 64 -13.50 -7.07 15.18
CA TRP A 64 -13.05 -6.30 14.01
C TRP A 64 -12.10 -7.13 13.14
N TYR A 65 -11.16 -7.85 13.75
CA TYR A 65 -10.26 -8.77 13.04
C TYR A 65 -11.02 -9.94 12.37
N THR A 66 -12.14 -10.37 12.94
CA THR A 66 -13.00 -11.37 12.30
C THR A 66 -13.72 -10.79 11.07
N TRP A 67 -14.18 -9.55 11.14
CA TRP A 67 -14.84 -8.89 10.01
C TRP A 67 -13.90 -8.62 8.83
N ILE A 68 -12.65 -8.23 9.09
CA ILE A 68 -11.66 -8.06 8.01
C ILE A 68 -11.37 -9.40 7.32
N GLU A 69 -11.19 -10.50 8.07
CA GLU A 69 -11.01 -11.85 7.49
C GLU A 69 -12.23 -12.35 6.70
N GLN A 70 -13.43 -11.87 7.03
CA GLN A 70 -14.67 -12.20 6.30
C GLN A 70 -14.88 -11.34 5.05
N GLY A 71 -14.03 -10.35 4.80
CA GLY A 71 -14.21 -9.40 3.70
C GLY A 71 -15.43 -8.51 3.86
N ARG A 72 -15.88 -8.26 5.10
CA ARG A 72 -16.94 -7.30 5.37
C ARG A 72 -16.43 -5.86 5.13
N PRO A 73 -17.31 -4.92 4.77
CA PRO A 73 -16.93 -3.52 4.64
C PRO A 73 -16.56 -2.96 6.02
N VAL A 74 -15.26 -2.86 6.30
CA VAL A 74 -14.70 -2.24 7.50
C VAL A 74 -13.58 -1.30 7.08
N SER A 75 -13.48 -0.15 7.76
CA SER A 75 -12.34 0.74 7.57
C SER A 75 -11.12 0.15 8.28
N ALA A 76 -10.05 -0.11 7.52
CA ALA A 76 -8.75 -0.50 8.04
C ALA A 76 -7.77 0.65 7.82
N SER A 77 -7.41 1.34 8.89
CA SER A 77 -6.42 2.41 8.81
C SER A 77 -5.04 1.86 8.45
N ALA A 78 -4.22 2.71 7.84
CA ALA A 78 -2.83 2.39 7.52
C ALA A 78 -2.04 1.89 8.74
N ASP A 79 -2.27 2.48 9.92
CA ASP A 79 -1.65 2.03 11.18
C ASP A 79 -2.12 0.64 11.62
N ALA A 80 -3.41 0.34 11.47
CA ALA A 80 -3.94 -1.00 11.78
C ALA A 80 -3.33 -2.06 10.85
N LEU A 81 -3.22 -1.76 9.56
CA LEU A 81 -2.55 -2.62 8.57
C LEU A 81 -1.07 -2.77 8.87
N ALA A 82 -0.39 -1.70 9.29
CA ALA A 82 1.01 -1.75 9.67
C ALA A 82 1.24 -2.69 10.85
N ARG A 83 0.37 -2.66 11.88
CA ARG A 83 0.41 -3.58 13.01
C ARG A 83 0.10 -5.02 12.61
N ILE A 84 -0.87 -5.23 11.70
CA ILE A 84 -1.18 -6.55 11.13
C ILE A 84 0.03 -7.13 10.41
N ALA A 85 0.70 -6.34 9.57
CA ALA A 85 1.88 -6.77 8.85
C ALA A 85 3.03 -7.18 9.79
N VAL A 86 3.21 -6.47 10.91
CA VAL A 86 4.19 -6.84 11.94
C VAL A 86 3.78 -8.12 12.67
N ALA A 87 2.53 -8.21 13.14
CA ALA A 87 2.03 -9.36 13.88
C ALA A 87 2.05 -10.66 13.07
N LEU A 88 1.81 -10.57 11.76
CA LEU A 88 1.86 -11.69 10.83
C LEU A 88 3.27 -11.95 10.27
N GLN A 89 4.28 -11.19 10.71
CA GLN A 89 5.67 -11.30 10.26
C GLN A 89 5.80 -11.27 8.73
N LEU A 90 5.05 -10.38 8.08
CA LEU A 90 5.06 -10.28 6.62
C LEU A 90 6.43 -9.83 6.12
N SER A 91 6.89 -10.47 5.05
CA SER A 91 8.02 -9.98 4.26
C SER A 91 7.69 -8.63 3.61
N LYS A 92 8.71 -7.95 3.09
CA LYS A 92 8.54 -6.66 2.39
C LYS A 92 7.51 -6.74 1.24
N ALA A 93 7.56 -7.81 0.45
CA ALA A 93 6.64 -8.00 -0.68
C ALA A 93 5.20 -8.30 -0.21
N GLU A 94 5.05 -9.14 0.82
CA GLU A 94 3.73 -9.44 1.41
C GLU A 94 3.12 -8.19 2.08
N ARG A 95 3.93 -7.35 2.74
CA ARG A 95 3.50 -6.07 3.30
C ARG A 95 3.01 -5.11 2.20
N ALA A 96 3.78 -4.94 1.13
CA ALA A 96 3.37 -4.10 0.00
C ALA A 96 2.01 -4.58 -0.56
N TYR A 97 1.87 -5.88 -0.79
CA TYR A 97 0.63 -6.46 -1.28
C TYR A 97 -0.56 -6.29 -0.32
N LEU A 98 -0.35 -6.37 1.00
CA LEU A 98 -1.38 -6.07 2.00
C LEU A 98 -1.94 -4.64 1.84
N PHE A 99 -1.05 -3.66 1.66
CA PHE A 99 -1.42 -2.25 1.50
C PHE A 99 -2.11 -1.99 0.15
N GLU A 100 -1.66 -2.66 -0.92
CA GLU A 100 -2.34 -2.63 -2.23
C GLU A 100 -3.78 -3.16 -2.14
N LEU A 101 -3.98 -4.33 -1.53
CA LEU A 101 -5.32 -4.92 -1.36
C LEU A 101 -6.27 -4.04 -0.55
N ALA A 102 -5.74 -3.30 0.42
CA ALA A 102 -6.52 -2.40 1.26
C ALA A 102 -6.71 -1.00 0.65
N ALA A 103 -6.11 -0.73 -0.51
CA ALA A 103 -6.03 0.61 -1.10
C ALA A 103 -5.54 1.67 -0.09
N GLN A 104 -4.55 1.31 0.73
CA GLN A 104 -3.93 2.16 1.74
C GLN A 104 -2.44 2.37 1.43
N ARG A 105 -1.89 3.47 1.94
CA ARG A 105 -0.45 3.72 1.86
C ARG A 105 0.25 3.11 3.06
N ASP A 106 1.38 2.45 2.83
CA ASP A 106 2.25 2.00 3.91
C ASP A 106 2.93 3.21 4.60
N PRO A 107 2.70 3.45 5.91
CA PRO A 107 3.37 4.53 6.63
C PRO A 107 4.90 4.37 6.73
N ALA A 108 5.39 3.15 6.57
CA ALA A 108 6.82 2.83 6.62
C ALA A 108 7.50 2.96 5.25
N GLU A 109 6.74 3.05 4.16
CA GLU A 109 7.34 3.40 2.88
C GLU A 109 7.71 4.87 2.90
N PRO A 110 8.97 5.22 2.57
CA PRO A 110 9.38 6.61 2.52
C PRO A 110 8.41 7.38 1.64
N ASP A 111 8.12 8.62 2.03
CA ASP A 111 7.38 9.48 1.14
C ASP A 111 8.26 9.70 -0.08
N VAL A 112 7.96 8.99 -1.17
CA VAL A 112 8.60 9.22 -2.46
C VAL A 112 8.02 10.53 -3.03
N ALA A 113 8.00 11.59 -2.23
CA ALA A 113 7.93 12.95 -2.70
C ALA A 113 9.26 13.16 -3.44
N GLY A 114 9.20 13.11 -4.78
CA GLY A 114 10.39 13.17 -5.62
C GLY A 114 11.02 11.81 -5.93
N GLY A 115 10.22 10.85 -6.39
CA GLY A 115 10.80 9.71 -7.10
C GLY A 115 11.54 10.25 -8.31
N ASP A 116 12.84 9.94 -8.44
CA ASP A 116 13.66 10.40 -9.55
C ASP A 116 12.91 10.17 -10.87
N LEU A 117 12.53 11.27 -11.52
CA LEU A 117 11.88 11.23 -12.81
C LEU A 117 12.82 10.51 -13.78
N PRO A 118 12.41 9.37 -14.38
CA PRO A 118 13.28 8.68 -15.31
C PRO A 118 13.72 9.65 -16.44
N PRO A 119 15.01 9.70 -16.81
CA PRO A 119 15.49 10.63 -17.84
C PRO A 119 14.73 10.49 -19.17
N THR A 120 14.27 9.29 -19.48
CA THR A 120 13.43 8.99 -20.65
C THR A 120 12.06 9.67 -20.59
N LEU A 121 11.45 9.78 -19.41
CA LEU A 121 10.18 10.46 -19.22
C LEU A 121 10.35 11.98 -19.35
N ALA A 122 11.43 12.54 -18.79
CA ALA A 122 11.78 13.95 -18.99
C ALA A 122 11.99 14.29 -20.48
N ALA A 123 12.75 13.43 -21.20
CA ALA A 123 12.97 13.59 -22.63
C ALA A 123 11.68 13.47 -23.45
N THR A 124 10.76 12.59 -23.03
CA THR A 124 9.46 12.43 -23.67
C THR A 124 8.62 13.70 -23.53
N VAL A 125 8.55 14.28 -22.33
CA VAL A 125 7.85 15.55 -22.08
C VAL A 125 8.43 16.69 -22.93
N ALA A 126 9.76 16.77 -23.03
CA ALA A 126 10.44 17.76 -23.85
C ALA A 126 10.16 17.60 -25.36
N ALA A 127 9.92 16.39 -25.85
CA ALA A 127 9.65 16.11 -27.26
C ALA A 127 8.21 16.43 -27.69
N ILE A 128 7.27 16.60 -26.75
CA ILE A 128 5.87 16.93 -27.07
C ILE A 128 5.78 18.42 -27.45
N ALA A 129 5.18 18.71 -28.61
CA ALA A 129 5.06 20.07 -29.15
C ALA A 129 3.97 20.92 -28.45
N THR A 130 2.97 20.29 -27.84
CA THR A 130 1.89 20.94 -27.08
C THR A 130 2.21 20.99 -25.59
N PRO A 131 1.52 21.82 -24.78
CA PRO A 131 1.68 21.83 -23.33
C PRO A 131 1.64 20.42 -22.71
N ALA A 132 2.73 20.03 -22.04
CA ALA A 132 2.86 18.73 -21.39
C ALA A 132 3.64 18.85 -20.06
N TYR A 133 3.22 18.08 -19.07
CA TYR A 133 3.86 17.97 -17.76
C TYR A 133 3.61 16.59 -17.13
N VAL A 134 4.40 16.25 -16.13
CA VAL A 134 4.30 15.01 -15.34
C VAL A 134 4.05 15.38 -13.89
N LEU A 135 3.12 14.65 -13.26
CA LEU A 135 2.82 14.78 -11.83
C LEU A 135 3.26 13.54 -11.07
N ASP A 136 3.67 13.71 -9.82
CA ASP A 136 3.72 12.62 -8.85
C ASP A 136 2.31 12.28 -8.33
N ARG A 137 2.23 11.29 -7.43
CA ARG A 137 0.96 10.85 -6.82
C ARG A 137 0.36 11.91 -5.87
N GLN A 138 1.15 12.90 -5.48
CA GLN A 138 0.80 14.00 -4.60
C GLN A 138 0.47 15.26 -5.40
N TRP A 139 0.43 15.18 -6.74
CA TRP A 139 0.13 16.27 -7.66
C TRP A 139 1.23 17.33 -7.77
N ASN A 140 2.46 17.02 -7.39
CA ASN A 140 3.61 17.89 -7.63
C ASN A 140 4.12 17.71 -9.07
N ALA A 141 4.39 18.82 -9.76
CA ALA A 141 4.99 18.77 -11.08
C ALA A 141 6.46 18.32 -11.00
N LEU A 142 6.78 17.22 -11.68
CA LEU A 142 8.12 16.63 -11.75
C LEU A 142 8.90 17.05 -13.00
N ALA A 143 8.21 17.27 -14.12
CA ALA A 143 8.75 17.85 -15.36
C ALA A 143 7.65 18.50 -16.18
N TRP A 144 8.03 19.46 -17.02
CA TRP A 144 7.15 20.16 -17.94
C TRP A 144 7.95 20.72 -19.12
N ASN A 145 7.27 20.98 -20.23
CA ASN A 145 7.88 21.63 -21.39
C ASN A 145 7.61 23.15 -21.41
N ALA A 146 8.31 23.87 -22.30
CA ALA A 146 8.17 25.32 -22.41
C ALA A 146 6.73 25.78 -22.74
N PRO A 147 5.97 25.12 -23.65
CA PRO A 147 4.57 25.44 -23.86
C PRO A 147 3.70 25.31 -22.60
N ALA A 148 3.95 24.32 -21.75
CA ALA A 148 3.26 24.19 -20.47
C ALA A 148 3.62 25.30 -19.48
N ALA A 149 4.90 25.66 -19.37
CA ALA A 149 5.33 26.78 -18.53
C ALA A 149 4.66 28.11 -18.95
N ALA A 150 4.56 28.35 -20.25
CA ALA A 150 3.89 29.55 -20.78
C ALA A 150 2.37 29.54 -20.56
N LEU A 151 1.73 28.35 -20.61
CA LEU A 151 0.29 28.22 -20.40
C LEU A 151 -0.08 28.33 -18.92
N PHE A 152 0.71 27.73 -18.03
CA PHE A 152 0.46 27.66 -16.59
C PHE A 152 1.41 28.59 -15.81
N SER A 153 1.40 29.86 -16.18
CA SER A 153 2.17 30.90 -15.48
C SER A 153 1.70 31.08 -14.03
N GLY A 154 2.64 31.27 -13.11
CA GLY A 154 2.46 31.29 -11.66
C GLY A 154 2.61 29.91 -11.00
N TRP A 155 2.49 28.81 -11.75
CA TRP A 155 2.63 27.45 -11.23
C TRP A 155 3.95 26.80 -11.66
N LEU A 156 4.18 26.66 -12.97
CA LEU A 156 5.31 25.90 -13.51
C LEU A 156 6.57 26.77 -13.67
N ASP A 157 6.41 28.07 -13.80
CA ASP A 157 7.46 29.10 -13.86
C ASP A 157 7.68 29.82 -12.51
N GLY A 158 6.88 29.49 -11.48
CA GLY A 158 6.94 30.11 -10.15
C GLY A 158 8.08 29.61 -9.25
N GLU A 159 8.40 30.41 -8.23
CA GLU A 159 9.45 30.12 -7.23
C GLU A 159 8.98 29.17 -6.10
N HIS A 160 7.68 28.91 -5.98
CA HIS A 160 7.08 28.17 -4.86
C HIS A 160 6.57 26.77 -5.27
N ASP A 161 6.05 26.05 -4.26
CA ASP A 161 5.61 24.66 -4.34
C ASP A 161 4.77 24.34 -5.59
N ARG A 162 5.28 23.42 -6.41
CA ARG A 162 4.74 23.08 -7.73
C ARG A 162 3.58 22.10 -7.66
N ASN A 163 2.74 22.21 -6.64
CA ASN A 163 1.59 21.35 -6.44
C ASN A 163 0.37 21.86 -7.24
N LEU A 164 -0.14 21.05 -8.16
CA LEU A 164 -1.29 21.41 -9.02
C LEU A 164 -2.54 21.73 -8.20
N LEU A 165 -2.79 20.99 -7.12
CA LEU A 165 -4.00 21.22 -6.32
C LEU A 165 -3.92 22.56 -5.60
N ARG A 166 -2.75 22.92 -5.05
CA ARG A 166 -2.55 24.25 -4.46
C ARG A 166 -2.75 25.35 -5.48
N PHE A 167 -2.12 25.25 -6.65
CA PHE A 167 -2.31 26.24 -7.72
C PHE A 167 -3.76 26.39 -8.18
N THR A 168 -4.52 25.28 -8.21
CA THR A 168 -5.90 25.30 -8.71
C THR A 168 -6.89 25.90 -7.71
N PHE A 169 -6.64 25.73 -6.41
CA PHE A 169 -7.63 25.99 -5.35
C PHE A 169 -7.24 27.06 -4.33
N MET A 170 -6.02 27.62 -4.40
CA MET A 170 -5.55 28.73 -3.56
C MET A 170 -5.28 29.96 -4.41
#